data_AF-B8M4L2-F1
#
_entry.id   AF-B8M4L2-F1
#
_cell.length_a   1.000
_cell.length_b   1.000
_cell.length_c   1.000
_cell.angle_alpha   90.00
_cell.angle_beta   90.00
_cell.angle_gamma   90.00
#
_symmetry.space_group_name_H-M   'P 1'
#
loop_
_entity.id
_entity.type
_entity.pdbx_description
1 polymer ?
#
loop_
_entity_poly.entity_id
_entity_poly.type
_entity_poly.pdbx_seq_one_letter_code
_entity_poly.pdbx_strand_id
1 'polypeptide(L)'
;MGAKITGGKKGKPRGIRRDRDCQSCKTRNIKCDLNRPRCQPCVQAGLPCGGYPQRVVWATDTNFGQRRPREKVATPALSQESHSPSDSSKPNLNGSKPPTPVAATLQMHDRYTTVNQYSFIKRLAAFYEQIKDVNNHSSGGYLPPEAIEMKGQVASNDSTAERQSMDAVQYHVDALMRLTEAIDQAHPIALFGIATFAFFEVCDGSFGEWQCHLNGARSLLDFHCHNKADLDRLSVELAGLNEIVAHLVWFDTIGAIIRGSNGLIFDDWHRETLTEEFFANVGCPVDTFHLFVTLAKAGNHINTLDLSFEALDQLLLRAEPGSGNSALVENAWRCTAAIAIISRIGDAGSLSRRKALSTAVDQACRVIAVMSPTSGIYIHLAATAYLAGIHATHPRQCEIVRTYWRNCRASDFPRYPDGQAKCEAKWQAEGLA
;
A
#
# COMPACT_ATOMS: atom_id res chain seq x y z
N MET A 1 -26.34 -32.18 61.17
CA MET A 1 -25.29 -31.17 61.04
C MET A 1 -24.94 -31.00 59.57
N GLY A 2 -25.47 -29.96 58.90
CA GLY A 2 -25.22 -29.69 57.49
C GLY A 2 -24.31 -28.47 57.34
N ALA A 3 -23.15 -28.64 56.71
CA ALA A 3 -22.16 -27.58 56.52
C ALA A 3 -22.59 -26.63 55.38
N LYS A 4 -22.72 -25.33 55.69
CA LYS A 4 -22.95 -24.26 54.70
C LYS A 4 -21.64 -23.93 53.98
N ILE A 5 -21.60 -24.17 52.67
CA ILE A 5 -20.54 -23.67 51.78
C ILE A 5 -20.82 -22.19 51.49
N THR A 6 -19.94 -21.30 51.92
CA THR A 6 -20.01 -19.86 51.65
C THR A 6 -19.54 -19.56 50.23
N GLY A 7 -20.46 -19.06 49.40
CA GLY A 7 -20.17 -18.64 48.02
C GLY A 7 -19.28 -17.38 47.98
N GLY A 8 -18.08 -17.54 47.44
CA GLY A 8 -17.17 -16.42 47.14
C GLY A 8 -17.75 -15.50 46.06
N LYS A 9 -17.73 -14.19 46.32
CA LYS A 9 -18.19 -13.16 45.40
C LYS A 9 -17.37 -13.20 44.10
N LYS A 10 -17.97 -13.66 43.00
CA LYS A 10 -17.37 -13.57 41.66
C LYS A 10 -17.18 -12.09 41.30
N GLY A 11 -15.93 -11.68 41.07
CA GLY A 11 -15.62 -10.34 40.59
C GLY A 11 -16.31 -10.05 39.26
N LYS A 12 -16.62 -8.76 39.00
CA LYS A 12 -17.22 -8.31 37.74
C LYS A 12 -16.40 -8.84 36.54
N PRO A 13 -17.04 -9.31 35.45
CA PRO A 13 -16.31 -9.79 34.28
C PRO A 13 -15.39 -8.67 33.78
N ARG A 14 -14.09 -8.96 33.68
CA ARG A 14 -13.15 -8.07 32.99
C ARG A 14 -13.66 -7.94 31.56
N GLY A 15 -13.95 -6.70 31.13
CA GLY A 15 -14.46 -6.42 29.79
C GLY A 15 -13.64 -7.14 28.72
N ILE A 16 -14.32 -7.60 27.67
CA ILE A 16 -13.69 -8.32 26.56
C ILE A 16 -12.62 -7.40 25.95
N ARG A 17 -11.37 -7.85 26.00
CA ARG A 17 -10.23 -7.19 25.37
C ARG A 17 -10.33 -7.40 23.85
N ARG A 18 -10.76 -6.37 23.13
CA ARG A 18 -10.88 -6.35 21.66
C ARG A 18 -9.64 -5.82 20.94
N ASP A 19 -8.62 -5.42 21.67
CA ASP A 19 -7.38 -4.84 21.14
C ASP A 19 -6.51 -5.86 20.37
N ARG A 20 -6.78 -7.16 20.56
CA ARG A 20 -6.08 -8.25 19.89
C ARG A 20 -6.87 -8.87 18.74
N ASP A 21 -8.15 -8.54 18.62
CA ASP A 21 -9.04 -9.13 17.62
C ASP A 21 -8.52 -8.81 16.21
N CYS A 22 -8.67 -9.75 15.27
CA CYS A 22 -8.38 -9.43 13.88
C CYS A 22 -9.26 -8.28 13.40
N GLN A 23 -8.78 -7.50 12.42
CA GLN A 23 -9.49 -6.30 11.95
C GLN A 23 -10.92 -6.64 11.49
N SER A 24 -11.10 -7.75 10.77
CA SER A 24 -12.43 -8.21 10.34
C SER A 24 -13.40 -8.48 11.50
N CYS A 25 -12.94 -9.14 12.59
CA CYS A 25 -13.79 -9.39 13.76
C CYS A 25 -14.09 -8.09 14.52
N LYS A 26 -13.09 -7.20 14.62
CA LYS A 26 -13.19 -5.90 15.27
C LYS A 26 -14.24 -5.02 14.58
N THR A 27 -14.18 -4.89 13.26
CA THR A 27 -15.16 -4.14 12.45
C THR A 27 -16.56 -4.75 12.51
N ARG A 28 -16.66 -6.09 12.51
CA ARG A 28 -17.94 -6.80 12.67
C ARG A 28 -18.49 -6.77 14.10
N ASN A 29 -17.76 -6.16 15.03
CA ASN A 29 -18.07 -6.11 16.46
C ASN A 29 -18.30 -7.50 17.12
N ILE A 30 -17.73 -8.57 16.56
CA ILE A 30 -17.80 -9.94 17.09
C ILE A 30 -16.51 -10.31 17.84
N LYS A 31 -16.59 -11.33 18.71
CA LYS A 31 -15.42 -11.84 19.44
C LYS A 31 -14.52 -12.62 18.47
N CYS A 32 -13.24 -12.25 18.41
CA CYS A 32 -12.24 -13.03 17.70
C CYS A 32 -11.77 -14.22 18.55
N ASP A 33 -11.54 -15.37 17.92
CA ASP A 33 -10.94 -16.53 18.58
C ASP A 33 -9.39 -16.47 18.59
N LEU A 34 -8.81 -15.50 17.88
CA LEU A 34 -7.38 -15.24 17.79
C LEU A 34 -6.55 -16.37 17.15
N ASN A 35 -7.18 -17.29 16.43
CA ASN A 35 -6.49 -18.36 15.71
C ASN A 35 -5.71 -17.82 14.50
N ARG A 36 -4.42 -18.14 14.41
CA ARG A 36 -3.54 -17.73 13.29
C ARG A 36 -3.38 -18.88 12.29
N PRO A 37 -3.27 -18.61 10.97
CA PRO A 37 -3.23 -17.29 10.32
C PRO A 37 -4.61 -16.62 10.15
N ARG A 38 -5.71 -17.38 10.24
CA ARG A 38 -7.10 -16.86 10.10
C ARG A 38 -7.96 -17.31 11.29
N CYS A 39 -8.75 -16.39 11.84
CA CYS A 39 -9.71 -16.70 12.91
C CYS A 39 -10.87 -17.57 12.38
N GLN A 40 -11.38 -18.51 13.18
CA GLN A 40 -12.54 -19.34 12.79
C GLN A 40 -13.78 -18.50 12.46
N PRO A 41 -14.12 -17.42 13.19
CA PRO A 41 -15.26 -16.56 12.85
C PRO A 41 -15.19 -15.89 11.46
N CYS A 42 -13.99 -15.69 10.90
CA CYS A 42 -13.84 -15.21 9.52
C CYS A 42 -13.95 -16.37 8.52
N VAL A 43 -13.32 -17.51 8.82
CA VAL A 43 -13.37 -18.71 7.97
C VAL A 43 -14.81 -19.19 7.80
N GLN A 44 -15.54 -19.35 8.90
CA GLN A 44 -16.95 -19.78 8.89
C GLN A 44 -17.88 -18.77 8.20
N ALA A 45 -17.54 -17.48 8.26
CA ALA A 45 -18.30 -16.45 7.57
C ALA A 45 -17.99 -16.36 6.06
N GLY A 46 -17.04 -17.16 5.55
CA GLY A 46 -16.57 -17.04 4.17
C GLY A 46 -15.84 -15.72 3.87
N LEU A 47 -15.39 -15.00 4.90
CA LEU A 47 -14.75 -13.69 4.76
C LEU A 47 -13.22 -13.78 4.89
N PRO A 48 -12.45 -12.93 4.18
CA PRO A 48 -11.03 -12.79 4.42
C PRO A 48 -10.77 -12.28 5.84
N CYS A 49 -9.75 -12.84 6.49
CA CYS A 49 -9.33 -12.37 7.81
C CYS A 49 -8.42 -11.16 7.62
N GLY A 50 -8.82 -9.98 8.09
CA GLY A 50 -8.09 -8.72 7.91
C GLY A 50 -6.80 -8.59 8.71
N GLY A 51 -6.21 -9.72 9.12
CA GLY A 51 -5.00 -9.76 9.93
C GLY A 51 -5.22 -9.33 11.37
N TYR A 52 -4.24 -9.65 12.21
CA TYR A 52 -4.21 -9.29 13.61
C TYR A 52 -3.40 -8.01 13.81
N PRO A 53 -3.85 -7.09 14.68
CA PRO A 53 -3.04 -5.92 15.03
C PRO A 53 -1.69 -6.38 15.57
N GLN A 54 -0.62 -5.96 14.89
CA GLN A 54 0.75 -6.17 15.35
C GLN A 54 1.00 -5.13 16.45
N ARG A 55 1.14 -5.59 17.70
CA ARG A 55 1.66 -4.71 18.76
C ARG A 55 3.17 -4.72 18.64
N VAL A 56 3.72 -3.76 17.93
CA VAL A 56 5.15 -3.48 17.98
C VAL A 56 5.43 -2.80 19.32
N VAL A 57 6.20 -3.46 20.18
CA VAL A 57 6.73 -2.86 21.41
C VAL A 57 8.19 -2.57 21.12
N TRP A 58 8.51 -1.30 20.88
CA TRP A 58 9.89 -0.87 20.69
C TRP A 58 10.66 -1.06 22.01
N ALA A 59 11.81 -1.71 21.94
CA ALA A 59 12.67 -1.92 23.09
C ALA A 59 13.38 -0.59 23.40
N THR A 60 12.72 0.29 24.15
CA THR A 60 13.44 1.40 24.79
C THR A 60 14.23 0.85 25.98
N ASP A 61 15.39 1.45 26.29
CA ASP A 61 16.24 1.12 27.45
C ASP A 61 15.48 1.10 28.79
N THR A 62 14.26 1.66 28.83
CA THR A 62 13.37 1.69 29.99
C THR A 62 12.46 0.48 30.17
N ASN A 63 12.33 -0.42 29.18
CA ASN A 63 11.35 -1.52 29.22
C ASN A 63 11.94 -2.88 29.65
N PHE A 64 13.24 -2.98 29.87
CA PHE A 64 13.82 -4.12 30.61
C PHE A 64 13.64 -3.90 32.11
N GLY A 65 12.46 -4.29 32.62
CA GLY A 65 12.30 -4.62 34.03
C GLY A 65 11.71 -3.53 34.94
N GLN A 66 10.50 -3.04 34.64
CA GLN A 66 9.66 -2.44 35.69
C GLN A 66 8.21 -2.93 35.61
N ARG A 67 7.95 -4.09 36.23
CA ARG A 67 6.66 -4.31 36.89
C ARG A 67 6.55 -3.33 38.04
N ARG A 68 6.07 -2.09 37.81
CA ARG A 68 5.72 -1.19 38.91
C ARG A 68 4.25 -1.39 39.34
N PRO A 69 4.00 -1.60 40.64
CA PRO A 69 2.65 -1.75 41.18
C PRO A 69 1.79 -0.51 40.95
N ARG A 70 0.49 -0.76 40.77
CA ARG A 70 -0.57 0.21 40.55
C ARG A 70 -0.74 1.14 41.76
N GLU A 71 -0.38 2.42 41.62
CA GLU A 71 -0.81 3.48 42.53
C GLU A 71 -1.86 4.40 41.87
N LYS A 72 -2.88 4.72 42.66
CA LYS A 72 -4.06 5.52 42.30
C LYS A 72 -3.88 6.93 42.83
N VAL A 73 -3.87 7.97 41.99
CA VAL A 73 -4.14 9.38 42.36
C VAL A 73 -4.60 10.09 41.07
N ALA A 74 -5.89 10.38 40.87
CA ALA A 74 -6.64 11.61 41.17
C ALA A 74 -6.30 12.83 40.28
N THR A 75 -7.31 13.30 39.56
CA THR A 75 -7.42 14.53 38.74
C THR A 75 -7.31 15.83 39.54
N PRO A 76 -6.86 16.92 38.91
CA PRO A 76 -7.73 18.10 38.63
C PRO A 76 -7.49 18.67 37.21
N ALA A 77 -8.48 19.01 36.38
CA ALA A 77 -9.44 20.14 36.41
C ALA A 77 -8.84 21.54 36.12
N LEU A 78 -9.04 21.98 34.85
CA LEU A 78 -9.42 23.31 34.34
C LEU A 78 -8.69 24.59 34.81
N SER A 79 -8.18 25.34 33.82
CA SER A 79 -8.54 26.76 33.65
C SER A 79 -8.19 27.26 32.24
N GLN A 80 -9.22 27.76 31.56
CA GLN A 80 -9.17 28.55 30.34
C GLN A 80 -8.67 29.96 30.66
N GLU A 81 -7.98 30.60 29.73
CA GLU A 81 -8.11 32.04 29.55
C GLU A 81 -7.81 32.44 28.09
N SER A 82 -8.69 33.31 27.61
CA SER A 82 -8.92 33.71 26.23
C SER A 82 -8.64 35.20 26.11
N HIS A 83 -7.73 35.64 25.22
CA HIS A 83 -7.72 37.03 24.75
C HIS A 83 -7.09 37.15 23.35
N SER A 84 -7.89 37.57 22.38
CA SER A 84 -7.46 38.32 21.19
C SER A 84 -7.50 39.82 21.50
N PRO A 85 -6.77 40.67 20.76
CA PRO A 85 -7.44 41.41 19.70
C PRO A 85 -6.60 41.65 18.43
N SER A 86 -7.35 41.94 17.36
CA SER A 86 -6.99 42.40 16.02
C SER A 86 -6.21 43.74 16.03
N ASP A 87 -5.34 44.01 15.06
CA ASP A 87 -5.65 44.85 13.87
C ASP A 87 -4.43 45.07 12.94
N SER A 88 -4.77 45.16 11.66
CA SER A 88 -4.12 45.61 10.42
C SER A 88 -2.79 46.39 10.45
N SER A 89 -1.88 46.06 9.52
CA SER A 89 -1.18 47.00 8.61
C SER A 89 -0.26 46.30 7.59
N LYS A 90 -0.59 46.41 6.30
CA LYS A 90 0.34 46.40 5.14
C LYS A 90 0.60 47.88 4.77
N PRO A 91 1.68 48.32 4.05
CA PRO A 91 2.30 47.66 2.89
C PRO A 91 3.84 47.83 2.76
N ASN A 92 4.51 47.12 1.84
CA ASN A 92 4.90 47.65 0.51
C ASN A 92 5.92 46.73 -0.20
N LEU A 93 5.83 46.73 -1.52
CA LEU A 93 6.59 45.95 -2.49
C LEU A 93 8.01 46.49 -2.67
N ASN A 94 8.99 45.59 -2.88
CA ASN A 94 9.98 45.77 -3.95
C ASN A 94 10.64 44.43 -4.31
N GLY A 95 10.75 44.21 -5.62
CA GLY A 95 11.08 42.92 -6.22
C GLY A 95 12.57 42.63 -6.38
N SER A 96 12.84 41.35 -6.67
CA SER A 96 14.04 40.86 -7.34
C SER A 96 13.69 39.52 -8.00
N LYS A 97 13.98 39.41 -9.30
CA LYS A 97 13.63 38.29 -10.20
C LYS A 97 14.33 36.99 -9.79
N PRO A 98 13.71 35.80 -9.97
CA PRO A 98 14.42 34.53 -9.96
C PRO A 98 15.04 34.22 -11.35
N PRO A 99 16.16 33.49 -11.42
CA PRO A 99 16.73 33.04 -12.69
C PRO A 99 15.97 31.80 -13.20
N THR A 100 15.74 31.79 -14.51
CA THR A 100 15.25 30.68 -15.34
C THR A 100 16.18 29.45 -15.29
N PRO A 101 15.66 28.22 -15.15
CA PRO A 101 16.41 27.03 -15.54
C PRO A 101 16.19 26.73 -17.02
N VAL A 102 17.30 26.57 -17.72
CA VAL A 102 17.39 26.12 -19.12
C VAL A 102 16.91 24.67 -19.19
N ALA A 103 15.86 24.42 -19.97
CA ALA A 103 15.32 23.09 -20.23
C ALA A 103 16.27 22.30 -21.15
N ALA A 104 16.93 21.28 -20.62
CA ALA A 104 17.51 20.21 -21.44
C ALA A 104 16.41 19.21 -21.79
N THR A 105 16.03 19.19 -23.06
CA THR A 105 15.02 18.31 -23.64
C THR A 105 15.48 16.86 -23.60
N LEU A 106 14.92 16.05 -22.70
CA LEU A 106 14.89 14.59 -22.81
C LEU A 106 13.49 14.17 -23.29
N GLN A 107 13.47 13.30 -24.31
CA GLN A 107 12.26 12.83 -24.97
C GLN A 107 11.31 12.11 -23.99
N MET A 108 10.03 12.44 -24.09
CA MET A 108 8.92 12.07 -23.19
C MET A 108 8.67 10.55 -23.04
N HIS A 109 9.19 9.72 -23.95
CA HIS A 109 9.00 8.27 -23.95
C HIS A 109 9.87 7.54 -22.90
N ASP A 110 11.01 8.14 -22.53
CA ASP A 110 11.98 7.56 -21.60
C ASP A 110 11.76 8.02 -20.15
N ARG A 111 10.64 8.71 -19.89
CA ARG A 111 10.32 9.29 -18.57
C ARG A 111 9.41 8.42 -17.69
N TYR A 112 8.90 7.28 -18.16
CA TYR A 112 7.84 6.55 -17.43
C TYR A 112 8.23 5.14 -16.98
N THR A 113 9.02 4.38 -17.75
CA THR A 113 9.47 3.02 -17.38
C THR A 113 10.72 3.05 -16.52
N THR A 114 11.71 3.85 -16.92
CA THR A 114 12.98 3.99 -16.20
C THR A 114 12.80 4.91 -15.00
N VAL A 115 12.06 6.02 -15.10
CA VAL A 115 12.00 7.02 -14.01
C VAL A 115 11.31 6.50 -12.74
N ASN A 116 10.32 5.63 -12.75
CA ASN A 116 9.63 5.30 -11.49
C ASN A 116 10.43 4.31 -10.62
N GLN A 117 10.99 3.26 -11.23
CA GLN A 117 11.87 2.33 -10.51
C GLN A 117 13.33 2.79 -10.42
N TYR A 118 13.91 3.41 -11.47
CA TYR A 118 15.23 4.02 -11.31
C TYR A 118 15.17 5.26 -10.42
N SER A 119 14.05 6.00 -10.28
CA SER A 119 13.97 7.01 -9.22
C SER A 119 13.83 6.38 -7.85
N PHE A 120 13.10 5.28 -7.68
CA PHE A 120 13.05 4.56 -6.40
C PHE A 120 14.42 3.98 -6.04
N ILE A 121 15.11 3.33 -6.98
CA ILE A 121 16.47 2.79 -6.82
C ILE A 121 17.51 3.91 -6.69
N LYS A 122 17.42 5.01 -7.45
CA LYS A 122 18.28 6.20 -7.24
C LYS A 122 18.02 6.87 -5.90
N ARG A 123 16.78 6.85 -5.40
CA ARG A 123 16.43 7.33 -4.05
C ARG A 123 16.95 6.36 -2.99
N LEU A 124 16.98 5.05 -3.25
CA LEU A 124 17.69 4.08 -2.42
C LEU A 124 19.21 4.29 -2.44
N ALA A 125 19.78 4.69 -3.59
CA ALA A 125 21.18 5.07 -3.69
C ALA A 125 21.47 6.42 -2.99
N ALA A 126 20.54 7.38 -3.04
CA ALA A 126 20.62 8.62 -2.27
C ALA A 126 20.45 8.37 -0.76
N PHE A 127 19.57 7.44 -0.39
CA PHE A 127 19.39 6.90 0.97
C PHE A 127 20.69 6.27 1.47
N TYR A 128 21.40 5.53 0.62
CA TYR A 128 22.74 5.01 0.91
C TYR A 128 23.75 6.15 1.16
N GLU A 129 23.79 7.18 0.32
CA GLU A 129 24.70 8.32 0.51
C GLU A 129 24.37 9.16 1.76
N GLN A 130 23.10 9.30 2.15
CA GLN A 130 22.71 9.97 3.40
C GLN A 130 23.14 9.18 4.64
N ILE A 131 23.03 7.84 4.61
CA ILE A 131 23.57 6.96 5.68
C ILE A 131 25.10 7.08 5.76
N LYS A 132 25.77 7.27 4.62
CA LYS A 132 27.22 7.46 4.54
C LYS A 132 27.67 8.82 5.09
N ASP A 133 26.91 9.90 4.89
CA ASP A 133 27.23 11.22 5.44
C ASP A 133 27.05 11.29 6.96
N VAL A 134 26.07 10.59 7.54
CA VAL A 134 25.93 10.44 9.01
C VAL A 134 27.16 9.73 9.62
N ASN A 135 27.84 8.86 8.85
CA ASN A 135 29.09 8.20 9.26
C ASN A 135 30.35 9.05 9.05
N ASN A 136 30.32 10.14 8.27
CA ASN A 136 31.47 11.05 8.17
C ASN A 136 31.66 11.91 9.44
N HIS A 137 30.60 12.09 10.24
CA HIS A 137 30.66 12.80 11.53
C HIS A 137 30.82 11.88 12.75
N SER A 138 30.76 10.56 12.55
CA SER A 138 30.90 9.55 13.60
C SER A 138 31.92 8.51 13.13
N SER A 139 33.15 8.58 13.62
CA SER A 139 34.25 7.70 13.20
C SER A 139 33.88 6.21 13.30
N GLY A 140 33.55 5.60 12.17
CA GLY A 140 33.24 4.18 12.03
C GLY A 140 32.86 3.89 10.58
N GLY A 141 33.85 3.55 9.76
CA GLY A 141 33.67 3.31 8.34
C GLY A 141 32.82 2.06 8.09
N TYR A 142 31.74 2.20 7.32
CA TYR A 142 30.88 1.08 6.96
C TYR A 142 30.27 1.30 5.57
N LEU A 143 30.78 0.48 4.64
CA LEU A 143 30.37 0.13 3.28
C LEU A 143 31.17 0.76 2.12
N PRO A 144 31.86 -0.07 1.30
CA PRO A 144 32.53 0.36 0.08
C PRO A 144 31.60 0.44 -1.16
N PRO A 145 32.02 1.15 -2.22
CA PRO A 145 31.17 1.63 -3.32
C PRO A 145 30.59 0.56 -4.26
N GLU A 146 31.00 -0.72 -4.18
CA GLU A 146 30.54 -1.76 -5.10
C GLU A 146 29.14 -2.31 -4.81
N ALA A 147 28.52 -1.97 -3.67
CA ALA A 147 27.13 -2.33 -3.32
C ALA A 147 26.07 -1.79 -4.30
N ILE A 148 26.45 -0.83 -5.13
CA ILE A 148 25.58 -0.08 -6.06
C ILE A 148 25.26 -0.91 -7.32
N GLU A 149 25.96 -2.00 -7.58
CA GLU A 149 25.76 -2.81 -8.79
C GLU A 149 24.76 -3.97 -8.61
N MET A 150 23.54 -3.66 -8.20
CA MET A 150 22.39 -4.57 -8.42
C MET A 150 21.97 -4.48 -9.90
N LYS A 151 22.83 -4.96 -10.79
CA LYS A 151 22.43 -5.30 -12.16
C LYS A 151 21.64 -6.61 -12.09
N GLY A 152 20.43 -6.61 -12.67
CA GLY A 152 19.75 -7.83 -13.02
C GLY A 152 20.67 -8.68 -13.90
N GLN A 153 21.23 -9.74 -13.35
CA GLN A 153 21.96 -10.74 -14.11
C GLN A 153 21.02 -11.92 -14.36
N VAL A 154 20.42 -11.93 -15.54
CA VAL A 154 20.16 -13.19 -16.24
C VAL A 154 21.01 -13.18 -17.50
N ALA A 155 21.85 -14.21 -17.60
CA ALA A 155 22.65 -14.66 -18.75
C ALA A 155 23.91 -13.86 -19.09
N SER A 156 25.07 -14.35 -18.63
CA SER A 156 26.14 -14.84 -19.50
C SER A 156 27.14 -15.66 -18.71
N ASN A 157 27.48 -16.84 -19.22
CA ASN A 157 28.51 -17.72 -18.70
C ASN A 157 29.88 -17.04 -18.75
N ASP A 158 30.49 -16.72 -17.61
CA ASP A 158 31.94 -16.73 -17.46
C ASP A 158 32.37 -16.85 -15.98
N SER A 159 33.56 -17.39 -15.79
CA SER A 159 34.25 -17.82 -14.57
C SER A 159 34.51 -16.72 -13.51
N THR A 160 34.03 -15.50 -13.76
CA THR A 160 34.09 -14.30 -12.88
C THR A 160 32.85 -14.13 -12.00
N ALA A 161 31.81 -14.95 -12.20
CA ALA A 161 30.53 -14.89 -11.50
C ALA A 161 30.60 -15.24 -9.99
N GLU A 162 31.54 -16.08 -9.55
CA GLU A 162 31.59 -16.54 -8.14
C GLU A 162 32.07 -15.45 -7.16
N ARG A 163 33.01 -14.58 -7.56
CA ARG A 163 33.45 -13.45 -6.70
C ARG A 163 32.43 -12.31 -6.65
N GLN A 164 31.85 -11.96 -7.80
CA GLN A 164 30.78 -10.95 -7.88
C GLN A 164 29.51 -11.37 -7.12
N SER A 165 29.21 -12.68 -7.11
CA SER A 165 28.10 -13.24 -6.31
C SER A 165 28.36 -13.17 -4.81
N MET A 166 29.60 -13.34 -4.35
CA MET A 166 29.94 -13.30 -2.92
C MET A 166 29.93 -11.87 -2.37
N ASP A 167 30.43 -10.90 -3.15
CA ASP A 167 30.42 -9.49 -2.77
C ASP A 167 28.99 -8.92 -2.76
N ALA A 168 28.17 -9.23 -3.78
CA ALA A 168 26.75 -8.85 -3.81
C ALA A 168 25.94 -9.43 -2.65
N VAL A 169 26.23 -10.68 -2.26
CA VAL A 169 25.61 -11.32 -1.08
C VAL A 169 26.05 -10.65 0.21
N GLN A 170 27.33 -10.28 0.34
CA GLN A 170 27.83 -9.56 1.52
C GLN A 170 27.18 -8.16 1.65
N TYR A 171 27.07 -7.41 0.56
CA TYR A 171 26.37 -6.10 0.59
C TYR A 171 24.89 -6.22 0.92
N HIS A 172 24.24 -7.29 0.45
CA HIS A 172 22.84 -7.57 0.78
C HIS A 172 22.68 -7.88 2.27
N VAL A 173 23.58 -8.70 2.84
CA VAL A 173 23.61 -9.02 4.27
C VAL A 173 23.85 -7.77 5.11
N ASP A 174 24.79 -6.90 4.71
CA ASP A 174 25.09 -5.68 5.46
C ASP A 174 23.95 -4.65 5.40
N ALA A 175 23.30 -4.48 4.24
CA ALA A 175 22.12 -3.63 4.10
C ALA A 175 20.94 -4.15 4.94
N LEU A 176 20.76 -5.47 4.99
CA LEU A 176 19.76 -6.13 5.84
C LEU A 176 20.07 -5.99 7.33
N MET A 177 21.34 -6.15 7.73
CA MET A 177 21.77 -5.97 9.12
C MET A 177 21.55 -4.53 9.59
N ARG A 178 21.88 -3.55 8.76
CA ARG A 178 21.66 -2.12 9.06
C ARG A 178 20.19 -1.75 9.12
N LEU A 179 19.37 -2.34 8.25
CA LEU A 179 17.92 -2.18 8.37
C LEU A 179 17.40 -2.81 9.67
N THR A 180 17.92 -3.97 10.06
CA THR A 180 17.54 -4.64 11.31
C THR A 180 17.89 -3.75 12.51
N GLU A 181 19.08 -3.17 12.55
CA GLU A 181 19.49 -2.23 13.60
C GLU A 181 18.61 -0.96 13.61
N ALA A 182 18.33 -0.38 12.43
CA ALA A 182 17.46 0.79 12.33
C ALA A 182 16.01 0.47 12.80
N ILE A 183 15.53 -0.74 12.54
CA ILE A 183 14.25 -1.22 13.07
C ILE A 183 14.35 -1.38 14.59
N ASP A 184 15.39 -2.03 15.12
CA ASP A 184 15.55 -2.23 16.58
C ASP A 184 15.59 -0.91 17.35
N GLN A 185 16.20 0.13 16.76
CA GLN A 185 16.25 1.48 17.32
C GLN A 185 14.99 2.33 17.03
N ALA A 186 13.99 1.76 16.34
CA ALA A 186 12.83 2.47 15.82
C ALA A 186 13.20 3.74 15.02
N HIS A 187 14.33 3.74 14.32
CA HIS A 187 14.80 4.89 13.58
C HIS A 187 13.94 5.10 12.32
N PRO A 188 13.45 6.33 12.03
CA PRO A 188 12.50 6.57 10.93
C PRO A 188 13.06 6.24 9.54
N ILE A 189 14.40 6.21 9.40
CA ILE A 189 15.09 5.75 8.18
C ILE A 189 14.70 4.32 7.77
N ALA A 190 14.31 3.46 8.71
CA ALA A 190 13.89 2.10 8.40
C ALA A 190 12.65 2.06 7.50
N LEU A 191 11.87 3.15 7.41
CA LEU A 191 10.72 3.26 6.50
C LEU A 191 11.10 3.05 5.03
N PHE A 192 12.29 3.50 4.61
CA PHE A 192 12.75 3.33 3.23
C PHE A 192 13.04 1.85 2.91
N GLY A 193 13.68 1.14 3.84
CA GLY A 193 13.90 -0.30 3.72
C GLY A 193 12.60 -1.09 3.74
N ILE A 194 11.68 -0.79 4.66
CA ILE A 194 10.35 -1.42 4.71
C ILE A 194 9.58 -1.17 3.41
N ALA A 195 9.62 0.04 2.87
CA ALA A 195 8.95 0.37 1.61
C ALA A 195 9.57 -0.35 0.40
N THR A 196 10.88 -0.61 0.44
CA THR A 196 11.57 -1.40 -0.58
C THR A 196 11.10 -2.84 -0.57
N PHE A 197 11.03 -3.47 0.61
CA PHE A 197 10.47 -4.82 0.72
C PHE A 197 8.99 -4.87 0.34
N ALA A 198 8.20 -3.86 0.73
CA ALA A 198 6.81 -3.74 0.28
C ALA A 198 6.71 -3.68 -1.26
N PHE A 199 7.60 -2.93 -1.92
CA PHE A 199 7.63 -2.84 -3.38
C PHE A 199 7.98 -4.20 -4.02
N PHE A 200 8.97 -4.92 -3.47
CA PHE A 200 9.31 -6.27 -3.93
C PHE A 200 8.16 -7.25 -3.73
N GLU A 201 7.50 -7.25 -2.58
CA GLU A 201 6.32 -8.10 -2.34
C GLU A 201 5.15 -7.76 -3.29
N VAL A 202 4.95 -6.49 -3.63
CA VAL A 202 3.94 -6.10 -4.64
C VAL A 202 4.28 -6.69 -6.02
N CYS A 203 5.56 -6.72 -6.38
CA CYS A 203 6.01 -7.18 -7.69
C CYS A 203 6.15 -8.71 -7.80
N ASP A 204 6.63 -9.39 -6.77
CA ASP A 204 7.03 -10.80 -6.83
C ASP A 204 6.39 -11.68 -5.74
N GLY A 205 5.77 -11.05 -4.73
CA GLY A 205 5.07 -11.75 -3.66
C GLY A 205 3.68 -12.25 -4.06
N SER A 206 2.93 -12.73 -3.06
CA SER A 206 1.55 -13.12 -3.29
C SER A 206 0.71 -11.88 -3.62
N PHE A 207 0.06 -11.90 -4.79
CA PHE A 207 -0.57 -10.71 -5.36
C PHE A 207 -1.69 -10.20 -4.44
N GLY A 208 -1.54 -8.96 -3.98
CA GLY A 208 -2.44 -8.32 -3.03
C GLY A 208 -2.10 -8.56 -1.55
N GLU A 209 -1.10 -9.36 -1.18
CA GLU A 209 -0.85 -9.78 0.20
C GLU A 209 0.45 -9.20 0.79
N TRP A 210 0.60 -7.88 0.77
CA TRP A 210 1.78 -7.13 1.23
C TRP A 210 1.56 -6.36 2.56
N GLN A 211 0.50 -6.69 3.30
CA GLN A 211 0.04 -5.94 4.47
C GLN A 211 1.04 -6.02 5.63
N CYS A 212 1.87 -7.07 5.70
CA CYS A 212 2.85 -7.23 6.78
C CYS A 212 3.82 -6.04 6.81
N HIS A 213 4.39 -5.66 5.66
CA HIS A 213 5.27 -4.50 5.54
C HIS A 213 4.54 -3.19 5.79
N LEU A 214 3.30 -3.06 5.27
CA LEU A 214 2.51 -1.85 5.51
C LEU A 214 2.17 -1.65 6.99
N ASN A 215 1.85 -2.72 7.72
CA ASN A 215 1.63 -2.65 9.17
C ASN A 215 2.93 -2.32 9.93
N GLY A 216 4.06 -2.84 9.47
CA GLY A 216 5.38 -2.48 10.01
C GLY A 216 5.69 -0.99 9.83
N ALA A 217 5.53 -0.48 8.60
CA ALA A 217 5.71 0.93 8.30
C ALA A 217 4.74 1.81 9.08
N ARG A 218 3.46 1.41 9.18
CA ARG A 218 2.46 2.13 9.98
C ARG A 218 2.86 2.20 11.45
N SER A 219 3.33 1.11 12.04
CA SER A 219 3.74 1.07 13.45
C SER A 219 4.96 1.95 13.72
N LEU A 220 5.89 2.03 12.76
CA LEU A 220 7.05 2.90 12.85
C LEU A 220 6.65 4.37 12.66
N LEU A 221 5.74 4.68 11.73
CA LEU A 221 5.18 6.02 11.59
C LEU A 221 4.44 6.46 12.84
N ASP A 222 3.59 5.61 13.43
CA ASP A 222 2.86 5.95 14.67
C ASP A 222 3.79 6.28 15.84
N PHE A 223 5.04 5.81 15.81
CA PHE A 223 6.05 6.14 16.83
C PHE A 223 6.60 7.57 16.66
N HIS A 224 6.67 8.08 15.42
CA HIS A 224 7.24 9.40 15.11
C HIS A 224 6.19 10.47 14.81
N CYS A 225 5.04 10.07 14.27
CA CYS A 225 4.03 10.94 13.67
C CYS A 225 2.63 10.55 14.15
N HIS A 226 1.93 11.47 14.80
CA HIS A 226 0.55 11.26 15.25
C HIS A 226 -0.48 12.00 14.39
N ASN A 227 -0.01 12.94 13.56
CA ASN A 227 -0.82 13.77 12.68
C ASN A 227 0.03 14.27 11.50
N LYS A 228 -0.63 14.97 10.55
CA LYS A 228 0.01 15.52 9.35
C LYS A 228 1.17 16.47 9.65
N ALA A 229 1.05 17.31 10.67
CA ALA A 229 2.10 18.28 10.99
C ALA A 229 3.37 17.61 11.54
N ASP A 230 3.25 16.48 12.26
CA ASP A 230 4.41 15.68 12.65
C ASP A 230 5.11 15.08 11.44
N LEU A 231 4.34 14.51 10.51
CA LEU A 231 4.88 13.96 9.26
C LEU A 231 5.57 15.03 8.41
N ASP A 232 4.98 16.23 8.32
CA ASP A 232 5.58 17.33 7.58
C ASP A 232 6.91 17.76 8.17
N ARG A 233 7.02 17.87 9.50
CA ARG A 233 8.30 18.16 10.17
C ARG A 233 9.33 17.08 9.90
N LEU A 234 8.96 15.80 10.05
CA LEU A 234 9.88 14.70 9.79
C LEU A 234 10.30 14.62 8.32
N SER A 235 9.43 15.00 7.38
CA SER A 235 9.74 15.02 5.95
C SER A 235 10.77 16.08 5.54
N VAL A 236 10.92 17.14 6.35
CA VAL A 236 12.00 18.13 6.16
C VAL A 236 13.35 17.53 6.55
N GLU A 237 13.38 16.70 7.60
CA GLU A 237 14.60 16.02 8.06
C GLU A 237 14.97 14.83 7.16
N LEU A 238 13.96 14.11 6.66
CA LEU A 238 14.11 12.93 5.82
C LEU A 238 13.56 13.17 4.42
N ALA A 239 14.43 13.65 3.54
CA ALA A 239 14.09 13.88 2.14
C ALA A 239 13.54 12.60 1.48
N GLY A 240 12.41 12.70 0.78
CA GLY A 240 11.77 11.56 0.13
C GLY A 240 10.74 10.81 0.99
N LEU A 241 10.58 11.17 2.28
CA LEU A 241 9.64 10.48 3.18
C LEU A 241 8.20 10.57 2.68
N ASN A 242 7.76 11.73 2.20
CA ASN A 242 6.38 11.91 1.71
C ASN A 242 6.11 11.01 0.50
N GLU A 243 7.06 10.86 -0.40
CA GLU A 243 6.93 9.95 -1.54
C GLU A 243 6.89 8.49 -1.09
N ILE A 244 7.68 8.09 -0.10
CA ILE A 244 7.60 6.75 0.48
C ILE A 244 6.22 6.50 1.09
N VAL A 245 5.71 7.43 1.89
CA VAL A 245 4.37 7.33 2.50
C VAL A 245 3.30 7.28 1.41
N ALA A 246 3.40 8.10 0.35
CA ALA A 246 2.49 8.09 -0.79
C ALA A 246 2.40 6.70 -1.46
N HIS A 247 3.53 6.03 -1.67
CA HIS A 247 3.53 4.65 -2.21
C HIS A 247 2.92 3.65 -1.24
N LEU A 248 3.20 3.75 0.07
CA LEU A 248 2.65 2.86 1.08
C LEU A 248 1.13 2.99 1.19
N VAL A 249 0.58 4.21 1.18
CA VAL A 249 -0.88 4.44 1.22
C VAL A 249 -1.57 4.05 -0.08
N TRP A 250 -0.87 4.17 -1.21
CA TRP A 250 -1.32 3.64 -2.49
C TRP A 250 -1.43 2.11 -2.44
N PHE A 251 -0.38 1.41 -1.99
CA PHE A 251 -0.39 -0.04 -1.82
C PHE A 251 -1.44 -0.52 -0.81
N ASP A 252 -1.65 0.22 0.29
CA ASP A 252 -2.71 -0.07 1.25
C ASP A 252 -4.09 -0.07 0.58
N THR A 253 -4.40 1.00 -0.14
CA THR A 253 -5.69 1.19 -0.81
C THR A 253 -5.92 0.15 -1.90
N ILE A 254 -4.98 0.04 -2.85
CA ILE A 254 -5.11 -0.89 -3.98
C ILE A 254 -5.10 -2.34 -3.49
N GLY A 255 -4.29 -2.67 -2.49
CA GLY A 255 -4.29 -4.00 -1.87
C GLY A 255 -5.64 -4.33 -1.22
N ALA A 256 -6.27 -3.38 -0.53
CA ALA A 256 -7.60 -3.56 0.04
C ALA A 256 -8.68 -3.78 -1.04
N ILE A 257 -8.54 -3.11 -2.19
CA ILE A 257 -9.41 -3.32 -3.35
C ILE A 257 -9.26 -4.73 -3.93
N ILE A 258 -8.02 -5.15 -4.21
CA ILE A 258 -7.66 -6.47 -4.76
C ILE A 258 -8.19 -7.60 -3.87
N ARG A 259 -8.04 -7.49 -2.55
CA ARG A 259 -8.43 -8.55 -1.60
C ARG A 259 -9.92 -8.60 -1.27
N GLY A 260 -10.70 -7.60 -1.64
CA GLY A 260 -12.07 -7.52 -1.14
C GLY A 260 -12.14 -7.18 0.37
N SER A 261 -11.07 -6.64 0.97
CA SER A 261 -11.01 -6.45 2.42
C SER A 261 -11.61 -5.11 2.86
N ASN A 262 -12.07 -5.07 4.11
CA ASN A 262 -12.63 -3.90 4.75
C ASN A 262 -11.61 -3.26 5.69
N GLY A 263 -11.52 -1.93 5.66
CA GLY A 263 -10.57 -1.13 6.42
C GLY A 263 -9.27 -0.87 5.66
N LEU A 264 -8.59 0.18 6.07
CA LEU A 264 -7.29 0.64 5.56
C LEU A 264 -6.31 0.70 6.73
N ILE A 265 -5.03 0.46 6.46
CA ILE A 265 -3.95 0.45 7.46
C ILE A 265 -3.57 1.88 7.83
N PHE A 266 -3.50 2.78 6.84
CA PHE A 266 -3.14 4.18 7.05
C PHE A 266 -4.39 5.07 7.16
N ASP A 267 -4.28 6.12 7.97
CA ASP A 267 -5.35 7.11 8.13
C ASP A 267 -5.47 8.05 6.92
N ASP A 268 -6.51 8.89 6.89
CA ASP A 268 -6.75 9.84 5.81
C ASP A 268 -5.66 10.90 5.69
N TRP A 269 -5.16 11.39 6.82
CA TRP A 269 -4.11 12.42 6.81
C TRP A 269 -2.80 11.91 6.20
N HIS A 270 -2.54 10.59 6.21
CA HIS A 270 -1.40 10.02 5.47
C HIS A 270 -1.61 10.10 3.96
N ARG A 271 -2.86 10.03 3.48
CA ARG A 271 -3.20 10.07 2.04
C ARG A 271 -3.07 11.45 1.43
N GLU A 272 -2.98 12.49 2.26
CA GLU A 272 -2.63 13.84 1.81
C GLU A 272 -1.21 13.92 1.22
N THR A 273 -0.39 12.88 1.37
CA THR A 273 0.91 12.75 0.67
C THR A 273 0.78 12.43 -0.81
N LEU A 274 -0.40 11.97 -1.28
CA LEU A 274 -0.64 11.69 -2.69
C LEU A 274 -0.86 12.99 -3.47
N THR A 275 0.12 13.38 -4.27
CA THR A 275 0.10 14.61 -5.08
C THR A 275 -0.57 14.40 -6.44
N GLU A 276 -0.93 15.49 -7.12
CA GLU A 276 -1.39 15.44 -8.52
C GLU A 276 -0.35 14.78 -9.44
N GLU A 277 0.95 15.03 -9.20
CA GLU A 277 2.04 14.38 -9.92
C GLU A 277 2.05 12.86 -9.70
N PHE A 278 1.80 12.40 -8.46
CA PHE A 278 1.67 10.96 -8.18
C PHE A 278 0.54 10.34 -9.00
N PHE A 279 -0.65 10.96 -9.01
CA PHE A 279 -1.80 10.49 -9.77
C PHE A 279 -1.55 10.47 -11.27
N ALA A 280 -0.90 11.51 -11.81
CA ALA A 280 -0.48 11.56 -13.21
C ALA A 280 0.50 10.43 -13.56
N ASN A 281 1.42 10.09 -12.66
CA ASN A 281 2.40 9.02 -12.87
C ASN A 281 1.77 7.63 -12.90
N VAL A 282 0.79 7.35 -12.04
CA VAL A 282 0.09 6.06 -12.00
C VAL A 282 -1.12 6.00 -12.96
N GLY A 283 -1.51 7.15 -13.51
CA GLY A 283 -2.62 7.30 -14.46
C GLY A 283 -4.01 7.12 -13.83
N CYS A 284 -4.13 7.21 -12.51
CA CYS A 284 -5.40 7.02 -11.80
C CYS A 284 -6.07 8.38 -11.55
N PRO A 285 -7.31 8.59 -12.01
CA PRO A 285 -8.07 9.76 -11.65
C PRO A 285 -8.25 9.87 -10.12
N VAL A 286 -8.23 11.10 -9.61
CA VAL A 286 -8.32 11.40 -8.17
C VAL A 286 -9.68 10.97 -7.60
N ASP A 287 -10.75 11.22 -8.33
CA ASP A 287 -12.12 10.79 -8.00
C ASP A 287 -12.23 9.26 -7.95
N THR A 288 -11.66 8.55 -8.92
CA THR A 288 -11.60 7.09 -8.91
C THR A 288 -10.83 6.57 -7.69
N PHE A 289 -9.73 7.21 -7.29
CA PHE A 289 -8.99 6.82 -6.09
C PHE A 289 -9.79 7.06 -4.81
N HIS A 290 -10.47 8.20 -4.68
CA HIS A 290 -11.36 8.47 -3.55
C HIS A 290 -12.48 7.44 -3.44
N LEU A 291 -13.02 6.99 -4.57
CA LEU A 291 -14.01 5.93 -4.61
C LEU A 291 -13.45 4.60 -4.07
N PHE A 292 -12.19 4.26 -4.36
CA PHE A 292 -11.53 3.10 -3.75
C PHE A 292 -11.40 3.22 -2.23
N VAL A 293 -11.01 4.40 -1.73
CA VAL A 293 -10.91 4.67 -0.29
C VAL A 293 -12.27 4.50 0.38
N THR A 294 -13.32 5.09 -0.18
CA THR A 294 -14.71 4.96 0.30
C THR A 294 -15.15 3.51 0.30
N LEU A 295 -14.91 2.77 -0.78
CA LEU A 295 -15.27 1.36 -0.91
C LEU A 295 -14.53 0.48 0.12
N ALA A 296 -13.25 0.72 0.35
CA ALA A 296 -12.46 -0.02 1.34
C ALA A 296 -12.95 0.27 2.78
N LYS A 297 -13.42 1.49 3.06
CA LYS A 297 -13.93 1.88 4.38
C LYS A 297 -15.37 1.48 4.66
N ALA A 298 -16.20 1.33 3.62
CA ALA A 298 -17.64 1.07 3.75
C ALA A 298 -17.98 -0.18 4.58
N GLY A 299 -17.05 -1.14 4.69
CA GLY A 299 -17.22 -2.27 5.60
C GLY A 299 -18.41 -3.15 5.21
N ASN A 300 -19.29 -3.42 6.18
CA ASN A 300 -20.57 -4.11 5.96
C ASN A 300 -21.75 -3.14 5.76
N HIS A 301 -21.53 -1.83 5.90
CA HIS A 301 -22.57 -0.79 5.81
C HIS A 301 -22.53 -0.14 4.43
N ILE A 302 -22.60 -0.97 3.39
CA ILE A 302 -22.54 -0.52 2.00
C ILE A 302 -23.92 0.02 1.58
N ASN A 303 -24.00 1.32 1.27
CA ASN A 303 -25.15 1.84 0.52
C ASN A 303 -25.04 1.36 -0.93
N THR A 304 -25.73 0.27 -1.22
CA THR A 304 -25.69 -0.41 -2.52
C THR A 304 -26.17 0.49 -3.66
N LEU A 305 -27.14 1.38 -3.40
CA LEU A 305 -27.71 2.24 -4.42
C LEU A 305 -26.72 3.33 -4.84
N ASP A 306 -26.15 4.04 -3.86
CA ASP A 306 -25.16 5.09 -4.13
C ASP A 306 -23.95 4.52 -4.87
N LEU A 307 -23.39 3.40 -4.39
CA LEU A 307 -22.27 2.74 -5.07
C LEU A 307 -22.63 2.28 -6.49
N SER A 308 -23.89 1.88 -6.74
CA SER A 308 -24.31 1.52 -8.10
C SER A 308 -24.29 2.73 -9.03
N PHE A 309 -24.66 3.92 -8.53
CA PHE A 309 -24.56 5.16 -9.28
C PHE A 309 -23.11 5.60 -9.48
N GLU A 310 -22.26 5.47 -8.46
CA GLU A 310 -20.82 5.74 -8.59
C GLU A 310 -20.17 4.82 -9.64
N ALA A 311 -20.47 3.52 -9.61
CA ALA A 311 -19.97 2.58 -10.63
C ALA A 311 -20.48 2.92 -12.04
N LEU A 312 -21.75 3.35 -12.15
CA LEU A 312 -22.32 3.79 -13.41
C LEU A 312 -21.60 5.04 -13.94
N ASP A 313 -21.40 6.05 -13.08
CA ASP A 313 -20.71 7.29 -13.43
C ASP A 313 -19.30 7.02 -13.97
N GLN A 314 -18.52 6.20 -13.26
CA GLN A 314 -17.18 5.78 -13.69
C GLN A 314 -17.20 5.07 -15.07
N LEU A 315 -18.23 4.28 -15.38
CA LEU A 315 -18.35 3.61 -16.69
C LEU A 315 -18.83 4.52 -17.83
N LEU A 316 -19.52 5.61 -17.49
CA LEU A 316 -20.00 6.61 -18.44
C LEU A 316 -18.91 7.62 -18.82
N LEU A 317 -18.00 7.92 -17.90
CA LEU A 317 -16.81 8.75 -18.15
C LEU A 317 -15.79 7.98 -19.01
N ARG A 318 -16.04 7.91 -20.32
CA ARG A 318 -15.17 7.24 -21.29
C ARG A 318 -14.20 8.23 -21.92
N ALA A 319 -12.96 7.80 -22.11
CA ALA A 319 -12.04 8.54 -22.97
C ALA A 319 -12.54 8.60 -24.43
N GLU A 320 -12.34 9.76 -25.05
CA GLU A 320 -12.68 9.99 -26.46
C GLU A 320 -11.90 9.05 -27.40
N PRO A 321 -12.49 8.65 -28.54
CA PRO A 321 -11.78 7.89 -29.57
C PRO A 321 -10.52 8.62 -30.04
N GLY A 322 -9.37 7.95 -30.04
CA GLY A 322 -8.07 8.54 -30.42
C GLY A 322 -7.29 9.19 -29.28
N SER A 323 -7.79 9.09 -28.05
CA SER A 323 -7.06 9.52 -26.85
C SER A 323 -5.78 8.70 -26.62
N GLY A 324 -4.72 9.37 -26.14
CA GLY A 324 -3.43 8.74 -25.89
C GLY A 324 -3.44 7.75 -24.72
N ASN A 325 -2.30 7.07 -24.48
CA ASN A 325 -2.18 6.03 -23.44
C ASN A 325 -2.65 6.49 -22.03
N SER A 326 -2.53 7.78 -21.70
CA SER A 326 -3.02 8.34 -20.43
C SER A 326 -4.52 8.13 -20.22
N ALA A 327 -5.33 8.42 -21.23
CA ALA A 327 -6.79 8.29 -21.10
C ALA A 327 -7.23 6.81 -21.11
N LEU A 328 -6.43 5.94 -21.75
CA LEU A 328 -6.62 4.50 -21.69
C LEU A 328 -6.39 3.98 -20.26
N VAL A 329 -5.30 4.38 -19.58
CA VAL A 329 -5.05 3.95 -18.20
C VAL A 329 -6.07 4.52 -17.22
N GLU A 330 -6.55 5.76 -17.41
CA GLU A 330 -7.66 6.31 -16.63
C GLU A 330 -8.91 5.45 -16.77
N ASN A 331 -9.31 5.11 -18.01
CA ASN A 331 -10.43 4.20 -18.26
C ASN A 331 -10.22 2.83 -17.60
N ALA A 332 -8.98 2.33 -17.54
CA ALA A 332 -8.67 1.07 -16.85
C ALA A 332 -8.98 1.16 -15.35
N TRP A 333 -8.59 2.26 -14.70
CA TRP A 333 -8.89 2.50 -13.29
C TRP A 333 -10.38 2.67 -13.05
N ARG A 334 -11.11 3.38 -13.92
CA ARG A 334 -12.57 3.48 -13.85
C ARG A 334 -13.26 2.11 -13.96
N CYS A 335 -12.79 1.25 -14.86
CA CYS A 335 -13.28 -0.13 -14.95
C CYS A 335 -12.96 -0.93 -13.68
N THR A 336 -11.77 -0.74 -13.11
CA THR A 336 -11.34 -1.37 -11.86
C THR A 336 -12.29 -1.00 -10.72
N ALA A 337 -12.65 0.27 -10.59
CA ALA A 337 -13.64 0.74 -9.61
C ALA A 337 -15.01 0.11 -9.84
N ALA A 338 -15.52 0.12 -11.06
CA ALA A 338 -16.80 -0.51 -11.37
C ALA A 338 -16.82 -2.01 -11.06
N ILE A 339 -15.77 -2.76 -11.45
CA ILE A 339 -15.65 -4.20 -11.15
C ILE A 339 -15.59 -4.43 -9.63
N ALA A 340 -14.78 -3.64 -8.91
CA ALA A 340 -14.64 -3.75 -7.46
C ALA A 340 -15.97 -3.47 -6.73
N ILE A 341 -16.77 -2.51 -7.21
CA ILE A 341 -18.07 -2.18 -6.64
C ILE A 341 -19.10 -3.28 -6.96
N ILE A 342 -19.29 -3.59 -8.25
CA ILE A 342 -20.33 -4.53 -8.70
C ILE A 342 -20.10 -5.93 -8.11
N SER A 343 -18.84 -6.35 -7.93
CA SER A 343 -18.49 -7.63 -7.31
C SER A 343 -18.84 -7.70 -5.82
N ARG A 344 -18.90 -6.55 -5.12
CA ARG A 344 -19.20 -6.46 -3.68
C ARG A 344 -20.66 -6.13 -3.38
N ILE A 345 -21.41 -5.63 -4.36
CA ILE A 345 -22.84 -5.39 -4.23
C ILE A 345 -23.60 -6.72 -4.04
N GLY A 346 -24.53 -6.73 -3.07
CA GLY A 346 -25.35 -7.88 -2.69
C GLY A 346 -26.19 -8.46 -3.83
N ASP A 347 -26.65 -9.69 -3.61
CA ASP A 347 -27.33 -10.59 -4.56
C ASP A 347 -26.42 -11.26 -5.61
N ALA A 348 -25.75 -12.33 -5.16
CA ALA A 348 -24.89 -13.17 -5.97
C ALA A 348 -25.56 -13.69 -7.26
N GLY A 349 -26.89 -13.92 -7.19
CA GLY A 349 -27.68 -14.56 -8.24
C GLY A 349 -28.21 -13.61 -9.31
N SER A 350 -28.19 -12.30 -9.06
CA SER A 350 -28.73 -11.30 -9.99
C SER A 350 -28.12 -11.40 -11.39
N LEU A 351 -28.98 -11.68 -12.39
CA LEU A 351 -28.60 -11.70 -13.80
C LEU A 351 -28.13 -10.33 -14.27
N SER A 352 -28.80 -9.25 -13.84
CA SER A 352 -28.44 -7.88 -14.19
C SER A 352 -27.05 -7.53 -13.67
N ARG A 353 -26.75 -7.91 -12.42
CA ARG A 353 -25.43 -7.71 -11.82
C ARG A 353 -24.34 -8.48 -12.56
N ARG A 354 -24.59 -9.76 -12.90
CA ARG A 354 -23.65 -10.57 -13.70
C ARG A 354 -23.38 -9.97 -15.08
N LYS A 355 -24.42 -9.48 -15.75
CA LYS A 355 -24.30 -8.81 -17.06
C LYS A 355 -23.51 -7.50 -16.96
N ALA A 356 -23.79 -6.68 -15.94
CA ALA A 356 -23.05 -5.44 -15.69
C ALA A 356 -21.57 -5.72 -15.40
N LEU A 357 -21.29 -6.71 -14.55
CA LEU A 357 -19.92 -7.13 -14.23
C LEU A 357 -19.17 -7.60 -15.48
N SER A 358 -19.78 -8.48 -16.28
CA SER A 358 -19.18 -8.95 -17.55
C SER A 358 -18.90 -7.79 -18.50
N THR A 359 -19.81 -6.81 -18.59
CA THR A 359 -19.63 -5.62 -19.45
C THR A 359 -18.47 -4.75 -18.97
N ALA A 360 -18.32 -4.57 -17.65
CA ALA A 360 -17.19 -3.85 -17.07
C ALA A 360 -15.86 -4.58 -17.32
N VAL A 361 -15.85 -5.92 -17.19
CA VAL A 361 -14.68 -6.75 -17.50
C VAL A 361 -14.32 -6.68 -18.99
N ASP A 362 -15.30 -6.65 -19.90
CA ASP A 362 -15.06 -6.47 -21.34
C ASP A 362 -14.43 -5.11 -21.66
N GLN A 363 -14.87 -4.04 -20.98
CA GLN A 363 -14.26 -2.72 -21.13
C GLN A 363 -12.81 -2.72 -20.61
N ALA A 364 -12.56 -3.31 -19.44
CA ALA A 364 -11.20 -3.48 -18.90
C ALA A 364 -10.29 -4.26 -19.88
N CYS A 365 -10.79 -5.40 -20.40
CA CYS A 365 -10.05 -6.22 -21.36
C CYS A 365 -9.76 -5.48 -22.67
N ARG A 366 -10.67 -4.63 -23.16
CA ARG A 366 -10.42 -3.79 -24.34
C ARG A 366 -9.25 -2.84 -24.11
N VAL A 367 -9.18 -2.21 -22.94
CA VAL A 367 -8.05 -1.32 -22.60
C VAL A 367 -6.74 -2.13 -22.53
N ILE A 368 -6.75 -3.26 -21.82
CA ILE A 368 -5.57 -4.13 -21.67
C ILE A 368 -5.05 -4.61 -23.03
N ALA A 369 -5.94 -4.98 -23.95
CA ALA A 369 -5.57 -5.50 -25.27
C ALA A 369 -4.96 -4.44 -26.21
N VAL A 370 -5.32 -3.17 -26.05
CA VAL A 370 -4.85 -2.08 -26.91
C VAL A 370 -3.62 -1.38 -26.35
N MET A 371 -3.40 -1.43 -25.02
CA MET A 371 -2.24 -0.79 -24.40
C MET A 371 -0.92 -1.43 -24.87
N SER A 372 0.04 -0.59 -25.30
CA SER A 372 1.37 -1.06 -25.68
C SER A 372 2.12 -1.64 -24.46
N PRO A 373 2.65 -2.89 -24.55
CA PRO A 373 3.50 -3.46 -23.50
C PRO A 373 4.79 -2.67 -23.24
N THR A 374 5.25 -1.88 -24.22
CA THR A 374 6.45 -1.02 -24.08
C THR A 374 6.17 0.29 -23.35
N SER A 375 4.89 0.61 -23.08
CA SER A 375 4.53 1.85 -22.39
C SER A 375 4.87 1.77 -20.90
N GLY A 376 5.49 2.82 -20.35
CA GLY A 376 5.81 2.89 -18.92
C GLY A 376 4.60 2.78 -17.99
N ILE A 377 3.39 3.12 -18.46
CA ILE A 377 2.16 2.99 -17.69
C ILE A 377 1.51 1.60 -17.77
N TYR A 378 2.05 0.68 -18.57
CA TYR A 378 1.52 -0.68 -18.73
C TYR A 378 1.49 -1.47 -17.42
N ILE A 379 2.50 -1.26 -16.57
CA ILE A 379 2.60 -1.92 -15.25
C ILE A 379 1.50 -1.50 -14.28
N HIS A 380 0.89 -0.33 -14.48
CA HIS A 380 -0.19 0.18 -13.63
C HIS A 380 -1.54 -0.48 -13.92
N LEU A 381 -1.65 -1.27 -14.99
CA LEU A 381 -2.84 -2.07 -15.29
C LEU A 381 -2.97 -3.33 -14.43
N ALA A 382 -2.03 -3.62 -13.52
CA ALA A 382 -1.99 -4.89 -12.78
C ALA A 382 -3.25 -5.14 -11.93
N ALA A 383 -3.73 -4.11 -11.23
CA ALA A 383 -4.97 -4.22 -10.45
C ALA A 383 -6.19 -4.45 -11.36
N THR A 384 -6.26 -3.73 -12.49
CA THR A 384 -7.29 -3.91 -13.51
C THR A 384 -7.29 -5.33 -14.07
N ALA A 385 -6.13 -5.83 -14.49
CA ALA A 385 -5.97 -7.15 -15.06
C ALA A 385 -6.33 -8.25 -14.05
N TYR A 386 -5.96 -8.06 -12.78
CA TYR A 386 -6.30 -9.00 -11.72
C TYR A 386 -7.81 -9.05 -11.47
N LEU A 387 -8.47 -7.90 -11.24
CA LEU A 387 -9.92 -7.90 -11.03
C LEU A 387 -10.69 -8.38 -12.27
N ALA A 388 -10.26 -7.99 -13.47
CA ALA A 388 -10.84 -8.50 -14.71
C ALA A 388 -10.69 -10.03 -14.82
N GLY A 389 -9.52 -10.57 -14.47
CA GLY A 389 -9.27 -12.00 -14.45
C GLY A 389 -10.11 -12.74 -13.41
N ILE A 390 -10.14 -12.26 -12.17
CA ILE A 390 -10.95 -12.84 -11.09
C ILE A 390 -12.45 -12.77 -11.40
N HIS A 391 -12.91 -11.86 -12.24
CA HIS A 391 -14.32 -11.74 -12.62
C HIS A 391 -14.60 -12.09 -14.09
N ALA A 392 -13.67 -12.79 -14.74
CA ALA A 392 -13.86 -13.24 -16.12
C ALA A 392 -15.05 -14.20 -16.21
N THR A 393 -15.82 -14.08 -17.29
CA THR A 393 -17.04 -14.85 -17.55
C THR A 393 -16.95 -15.70 -18.80
N HIS A 394 -15.92 -15.50 -19.64
CA HIS A 394 -15.72 -16.29 -20.86
C HIS A 394 -14.24 -16.38 -21.28
N PRO A 395 -13.86 -17.39 -22.10
CA PRO A 395 -12.45 -17.69 -22.42
C PRO A 395 -11.67 -16.53 -23.06
N ARG A 396 -12.32 -15.71 -23.90
CA ARG A 396 -11.66 -14.55 -24.52
C ARG A 396 -11.14 -13.52 -23.51
N GLN A 397 -11.85 -13.28 -22.39
CA GLN A 397 -11.36 -12.39 -21.33
C GLN A 397 -10.12 -12.99 -20.66
N CYS A 398 -10.17 -14.31 -20.39
CA CYS A 398 -9.06 -15.05 -19.79
C CYS A 398 -7.78 -14.94 -20.64
N GLU A 399 -7.90 -15.08 -21.97
CA GLU A 399 -6.75 -14.99 -22.88
C GLU A 399 -6.11 -13.59 -22.92
N ILE A 400 -6.93 -12.53 -22.88
CA ILE A 400 -6.43 -11.14 -22.81
C ILE A 400 -5.67 -10.92 -21.51
N VAL A 401 -6.23 -11.37 -20.38
CA VAL A 401 -5.59 -11.26 -19.06
C VAL A 401 -4.31 -12.11 -19.00
N ARG A 402 -4.31 -13.32 -19.56
CA ARG A 402 -3.14 -14.18 -19.69
C ARG A 402 -2.01 -13.51 -20.49
N THR A 403 -2.37 -12.86 -21.60
CA THR A 403 -1.42 -12.10 -22.41
C THR A 403 -0.80 -10.95 -21.62
N TYR A 404 -1.59 -10.21 -20.83
CA TYR A 404 -1.09 -9.17 -19.95
C TYR A 404 -0.02 -9.68 -18.99
N TRP A 405 -0.34 -10.74 -18.23
CA TRP A 405 0.60 -11.30 -17.26
C TRP A 405 1.86 -11.86 -17.92
N ARG A 406 1.72 -12.49 -19.09
CA ARG A 406 2.86 -12.97 -19.87
C ARG A 406 3.78 -11.81 -20.26
N ASN A 407 3.22 -10.68 -20.71
CA ASN A 407 4.01 -9.50 -21.06
C ASN A 407 4.73 -8.92 -19.83
N CYS A 408 4.09 -8.86 -18.66
CA CYS A 408 4.73 -8.45 -17.40
C CYS A 408 5.86 -9.38 -16.95
N ARG A 409 5.85 -10.65 -17.35
CA ARG A 409 6.96 -11.59 -17.07
C ARG A 409 8.05 -11.58 -18.14
N ALA A 410 7.71 -11.19 -19.36
CA ALA A 410 8.65 -11.09 -20.47
C ALA A 410 9.46 -9.78 -20.46
N SER A 411 9.09 -8.80 -19.63
CA SER A 411 9.88 -7.59 -19.44
C SER A 411 11.20 -7.87 -18.70
N ASP A 412 12.17 -6.95 -18.84
CA ASP A 412 13.51 -7.03 -18.22
C ASP A 412 13.48 -7.34 -16.71
N PHE A 413 12.41 -6.91 -16.03
CA PHE A 413 12.12 -7.30 -14.66
C PHE A 413 10.79 -8.07 -14.63
N PRO A 414 10.80 -9.41 -14.54
CA PRO A 414 9.59 -10.21 -14.47
C PRO A 414 8.74 -9.87 -13.24
N ARG A 415 7.41 -9.81 -13.40
CA ARG A 415 6.49 -9.45 -12.31
C ARG A 415 5.24 -10.32 -12.26
N TYR A 416 4.64 -10.30 -11.07
CA TYR A 416 3.32 -10.79 -10.70
C TYR A 416 3.09 -12.27 -11.03
N PRO A 417 4.02 -13.20 -10.68
CA PRO A 417 3.85 -14.62 -10.99
C PRO A 417 2.57 -15.20 -10.34
N ASP A 418 2.27 -14.81 -9.11
CA ASP A 418 1.09 -15.25 -8.36
C ASP A 418 -0.23 -14.67 -8.91
N GLY A 419 -0.18 -13.47 -9.52
CA GLY A 419 -1.38 -12.80 -10.06
C GLY A 419 -2.06 -13.62 -11.16
N GLN A 420 -1.28 -14.19 -12.08
CA GLN A 420 -1.82 -15.10 -13.09
C GLN A 420 -2.31 -16.41 -12.46
N ALA A 421 -1.51 -17.01 -11.57
CA ALA A 421 -1.84 -18.31 -10.98
C ALA A 421 -3.20 -18.29 -10.27
N LYS A 422 -3.49 -17.22 -9.52
CA LYS A 422 -4.79 -17.01 -8.87
C LYS A 422 -5.95 -16.91 -9.87
N CYS A 423 -5.76 -16.20 -10.99
CA CYS A 423 -6.76 -16.13 -12.05
C CYS A 423 -7.00 -17.50 -12.70
N GLU A 424 -5.94 -18.23 -13.07
CA GLU A 424 -6.05 -19.56 -13.69
C GLU A 424 -6.76 -20.57 -12.78
N ALA A 425 -6.41 -20.60 -11.49
CA ALA A 425 -7.05 -21.47 -10.51
C ALA A 425 -8.56 -21.21 -10.44
N LYS A 426 -8.97 -19.94 -10.53
CA LYS A 426 -10.38 -19.57 -10.58
C LYS A 426 -11.06 -20.00 -11.87
N TRP A 427 -10.43 -19.75 -13.02
CA TRP A 427 -10.97 -20.13 -14.32
C TRP A 427 -11.17 -21.63 -14.45
N GLN A 428 -10.23 -22.43 -13.92
CA GLN A 428 -10.36 -23.90 -13.86
C GLN A 428 -11.56 -24.33 -13.01
N ALA A 429 -11.76 -23.69 -11.85
CA ALA A 429 -12.90 -23.98 -10.98
C ALA A 429 -14.26 -23.63 -11.63
N GLU A 430 -14.28 -22.64 -12.52
CA GLU A 430 -15.48 -22.17 -13.23
C GLU A 430 -15.64 -22.79 -14.64
N GLY A 431 -14.72 -23.67 -15.07
CA GLY A 431 -14.76 -24.32 -16.39
C GLY A 431 -14.48 -23.39 -17.58
N LEU A 432 -13.72 -22.33 -17.34
CA LEU A 432 -13.34 -21.32 -18.33
C LEU A 432 -11.94 -21.53 -18.95
N ALA A 433 -11.10 -22.34 -18.29
CA ALA A 433 -9.70 -22.58 -18.64
C ALA A 433 -9.49 -23.83 -19.48
#